data_AF-A0A9C9XUN5-F1
#
_entry.id   AF-A0A9C9XUN5-F1
#
_cell.length_a   1.000
_cell.length_b   1.000
_cell.length_c   1.000
_cell.angle_alpha   90.00
_cell.angle_beta   90.00
_cell.angle_gamma   90.00
#
_symmetry.space_group_name_H-M   'P 1'
#
loop_
_entity.id
_entity.type
_entity.pdbx_description
1 polymer ?
#
loop_
_entity_poly.entity_id
_entity_poly.type
_entity_poly.pdbx_seq_one_letter_code
_entity_poly.pdbx_strand_id
1 'polypeptide(L)'
;KLEQKLEQYNGNLMRSAVELAKDWRTDKILRRLEAMLIAVDKKDSLLLSGTGDVIEADDGVLAIGSGGPYAQAAARALLGHTDLDAEAVARAAMEIAASICVYTNHNIVIEKI
;
A
#
# COMPACT_ATOMS: atom_id res chain seq x y z
N LYS A 1 -1.78 -2.25 15.80
CA LYS A 1 -0.33 -2.02 16.05
C LYS A 1 0.14 -0.71 15.42
N LEU A 2 -0.21 -0.46 14.16
CA LEU A 2 -0.01 0.86 13.56
C LEU A 2 -0.87 1.93 14.26
N GLU A 3 -2.12 1.64 14.64
CA GLU A 3 -2.97 2.62 15.35
C GLU A 3 -2.33 3.10 16.66
N GLN A 4 -1.76 2.17 17.45
CA GLN A 4 -1.07 2.51 18.69
C GLN A 4 0.13 3.45 18.45
N LYS A 5 0.90 3.22 17.38
CA LYS A 5 2.00 4.12 16.99
C LYS A 5 1.46 5.46 16.51
N LEU A 6 0.32 5.50 15.80
CA LEU A 6 -0.32 6.74 15.39
C LEU A 6 -0.79 7.56 16.60
N GLU A 7 -1.42 6.92 17.58
CA GLU A 7 -1.79 7.57 18.85
C GLU A 7 -0.56 8.12 19.59
N GLN A 8 0.50 7.32 19.69
CA GLN A 8 1.74 7.71 20.39
C GLN A 8 2.44 8.91 19.74
N TYR A 9 2.37 9.04 18.41
CA TYR A 9 3.04 10.09 17.65
C TYR A 9 2.06 11.13 17.08
N ASN A 10 0.90 11.30 17.71
CA ASN A 10 -0.10 12.34 17.38
C ASN A 10 -0.51 12.34 15.89
N GLY A 11 -0.71 11.16 15.32
CA GLY A 11 -1.14 10.97 13.94
C GLY A 11 -0.06 11.19 12.88
N ASN A 12 1.21 11.33 13.26
CA ASN A 12 2.30 11.45 12.29
C ASN A 12 2.61 10.10 11.62
N LEU A 13 2.06 9.89 10.42
CA LEU A 13 2.15 8.61 9.70
C LEU A 13 3.60 8.17 9.45
N MET A 14 4.43 9.04 8.87
CA MET A 14 5.85 8.76 8.62
C MET A 14 6.58 8.28 9.87
N ARG A 15 6.45 9.00 10.99
CA ARG A 15 7.11 8.64 12.24
C ARG A 15 6.58 7.33 12.81
N SER A 16 5.26 7.15 12.81
CA SER A 16 4.63 5.91 13.27
C SER A 16 5.04 4.70 12.43
N ALA A 17 5.19 4.87 11.12
CA ALA A 17 5.65 3.84 10.19
C ALA A 17 7.11 3.43 10.46
N VAL A 18 8.02 4.39 10.63
CA VAL A 18 9.43 4.13 10.94
C VAL A 18 9.58 3.38 12.27
N GLU A 19 8.82 3.76 13.29
CA GLU A 19 8.88 3.10 14.59
C GLU A 19 8.24 1.70 14.57
N LEU A 20 7.19 1.49 13.76
CA LEU A 20 6.62 0.17 13.54
C LEU A 20 7.61 -0.76 12.81
N ALA A 21 8.30 -0.25 11.79
CA ALA A 21 9.29 -0.99 11.02
C ALA A 21 10.48 -1.43 11.89
N LYS A 22 10.94 -0.56 12.82
CA LYS A 22 11.94 -0.93 13.83
C LYS A 22 11.47 -2.08 14.72
N ASP A 23 10.24 -2.02 15.21
CA ASP A 23 9.67 -3.08 16.04
C ASP A 23 9.62 -4.42 15.26
N TRP A 24 9.14 -4.40 14.01
CA TRP A 24 9.05 -5.59 13.16
C TRP A 24 10.40 -6.26 12.93
N ARG A 25 11.45 -5.47 12.70
CA ARG A 25 12.82 -5.97 12.50
C ARG A 25 13.36 -6.72 13.72
N THR A 26 12.96 -6.31 14.92
CA THR A 26 13.40 -6.92 16.19
C THR A 26 12.55 -8.12 16.60
N ASP A 27 11.30 -8.19 16.15
CA ASP A 27 10.37 -9.26 16.49
C ASP A 27 10.71 -10.55 15.71
N LYS A 28 10.89 -11.65 16.46
CA LYS A 28 11.31 -12.95 15.92
C LYS A 28 10.33 -13.52 14.89
N ILE A 29 9.03 -13.22 15.03
CA ILE A 29 7.96 -13.71 14.17
C ILE A 29 7.78 -12.75 12.98
N LEU A 30 7.69 -11.44 13.24
CA LEU A 30 7.37 -10.46 12.20
C LEU A 30 8.51 -10.24 11.20
N ARG A 31 9.77 -10.42 11.60
CA ARG A 31 10.90 -10.32 10.66
C ARG A 31 10.91 -11.39 9.56
N ARG A 32 10.14 -12.47 9.74
CA ARG A 32 9.99 -13.55 8.75
C ARG A 32 8.71 -13.41 7.92
N LEU A 33 7.93 -12.37 8.19
CA LEU A 33 6.70 -12.12 7.47
C LEU A 33 7.07 -11.55 6.10
N GLU A 34 6.74 -12.28 5.05
CA GLU A 34 6.87 -11.83 3.67
C GLU A 34 5.74 -10.85 3.29
N ALA A 35 4.76 -10.63 4.18
CA ALA A 35 3.70 -9.67 3.92
C ALA A 35 4.20 -8.23 4.09
N MET A 36 3.77 -7.40 3.15
CA MET A 36 3.98 -5.96 3.16
C MET A 36 2.71 -5.26 3.66
N LEU A 37 2.87 -4.04 4.18
CA LEU A 37 1.77 -3.18 4.63
C LEU A 37 1.83 -1.87 3.85
N ILE A 38 0.72 -1.47 3.25
CA ILE A 38 0.55 -0.10 2.74
C ILE A 38 -0.15 0.73 3.82
N ALA A 39 0.36 1.92 4.10
CA ALA A 39 -0.25 2.89 4.99
C ALA A 39 -0.28 4.26 4.31
N VAL A 40 -1.44 4.91 4.28
CA VAL A 40 -1.68 6.14 3.49
C VAL A 40 -2.42 7.16 4.34
N ASP A 41 -2.04 8.43 4.23
CA ASP A 41 -2.83 9.57 4.68
C ASP A 41 -2.98 10.62 3.57
N LYS A 42 -3.41 11.85 3.90
CA LYS A 42 -3.60 12.93 2.92
C LYS A 42 -2.30 13.45 2.30
N LYS A 43 -1.14 13.07 2.84
CA LYS A 43 0.18 13.59 2.48
C LYS A 43 1.11 12.48 2.01
N ASP A 44 1.18 11.39 2.77
CA ASP A 44 2.19 10.35 2.61
C ASP A 44 1.55 9.02 2.18
N SER A 45 2.20 8.31 1.25
CA SER A 45 1.84 6.94 0.85
C SER A 45 3.03 6.02 1.07
N LEU A 46 2.94 5.12 2.06
CA LEU A 46 4.08 4.35 2.56
C LEU A 46 3.87 2.84 2.41
N LEU A 47 4.93 2.16 1.99
CA LEU A 47 5.07 0.71 2.00
C LEU A 47 6.03 0.30 3.12
N LEU A 48 5.58 -0.58 4.00
CA LEU A 48 6.36 -1.17 5.08
C LEU A 48 6.58 -2.65 4.82
N SER A 49 7.81 -3.12 5.02
CA SER A 49 8.20 -4.53 4.88
C SER A 49 8.51 -5.17 6.24
N GLY A 50 8.36 -6.50 6.35
CA GLY A 50 8.77 -7.27 7.53
C GLY A 50 10.26 -7.15 7.88
N THR A 51 11.10 -6.81 6.90
CA THR A 51 12.54 -6.56 7.08
C THR A 51 12.85 -5.21 7.75
N GLY A 52 11.84 -4.35 7.88
CA GLY A 52 11.94 -3.04 8.52
C GLY A 52 12.22 -1.90 7.55
N ASP A 53 11.91 -2.08 6.26
CA ASP A 53 12.01 -1.01 5.27
C ASP A 53 10.74 -0.15 5.28
N VAL A 54 10.91 1.15 5.05
CA VAL A 54 9.82 2.11 4.83
C VAL A 54 10.12 2.82 3.51
N ILE A 55 9.23 2.65 2.54
CA ILE A 55 9.43 3.09 1.15
C ILE A 55 8.24 3.94 0.74
N GLU A 56 8.50 5.06 0.07
CA GLU A 56 7.50 5.90 -0.56
C GLU A 56 7.58 5.74 -2.10
N ALA A 57 6.45 5.78 -2.79
CA ALA A 57 6.42 5.68 -4.24
C ALA A 57 6.52 7.08 -4.89
N ASP A 58 7.49 7.25 -5.79
CA ASP A 58 7.70 8.51 -6.52
C ASP A 58 6.48 8.93 -7.36
N ASP A 59 5.70 7.97 -7.85
CA ASP A 59 4.52 8.19 -8.68
C ASP A 59 3.20 8.11 -7.89
N GLY A 60 3.28 7.99 -6.55
CA GLY A 60 2.12 7.89 -5.67
C GLY A 60 1.33 6.59 -5.81
N VAL A 61 1.83 5.58 -6.55
CA VAL A 61 1.14 4.29 -6.72
C VAL A 61 1.86 3.18 -5.95
N LEU A 62 1.16 2.63 -4.97
CA LEU A 62 1.57 1.43 -4.26
C LEU A 62 0.55 0.31 -4.46
N ALA A 63 1.03 -0.91 -4.66
CA ALA A 63 0.20 -2.11 -4.67
C ALA A 63 0.93 -3.27 -4.00
N ILE A 64 0.18 -4.12 -3.30
CA ILE A 64 0.69 -5.34 -2.64
C ILE A 64 -0.24 -6.52 -2.92
N GLY A 65 0.22 -7.72 -2.56
CA GLY A 65 -0.54 -8.97 -2.76
C GLY A 65 -0.32 -9.61 -4.12
N SER A 66 -1.04 -10.69 -4.38
CA SER A 66 -0.87 -11.53 -5.58
C SER A 66 -1.15 -10.79 -6.89
N GLY A 67 -2.14 -9.90 -6.89
CA GLY A 67 -2.49 -9.02 -8.02
C GLY A 67 -1.67 -7.74 -8.10
N GLY A 68 -0.79 -7.48 -7.12
CA GLY A 68 -0.12 -6.19 -6.91
C GLY A 68 0.61 -5.66 -8.14
N PRO A 69 1.52 -6.43 -8.78
CA PRO A 69 2.25 -5.95 -9.95
C PRO A 69 1.36 -5.58 -11.13
N TYR A 70 0.25 -6.29 -11.35
CA TYR A 70 -0.69 -5.99 -12.43
C TYR A 70 -1.48 -4.71 -12.15
N ALA A 71 -1.98 -4.57 -10.91
CA ALA A 71 -2.68 -3.38 -10.48
C ALA A 71 -1.76 -2.15 -10.53
N GLN A 72 -0.52 -2.26 -10.06
CA GLN A 72 0.45 -1.17 -10.09
C GLN A 72 0.76 -0.74 -11.53
N ALA A 73 1.04 -1.69 -12.43
CA ALA A 73 1.30 -1.38 -13.84
C ALA A 73 0.12 -0.68 -14.51
N ALA A 74 -1.10 -1.17 -14.27
CA ALA A 74 -2.33 -0.58 -14.79
C ALA A 74 -2.56 0.84 -14.25
N ALA A 75 -2.47 1.03 -12.93
CA ALA A 75 -2.65 2.33 -12.29
C ALA A 75 -1.66 3.38 -12.80
N ARG A 76 -0.37 3.01 -12.94
CA ARG A 76 0.67 3.90 -13.48
C ARG A 76 0.38 4.32 -14.92
N ALA A 77 -0.07 3.38 -15.76
CA ALA A 77 -0.45 3.68 -17.14
C ALA A 77 -1.67 4.62 -17.20
N LEU A 78 -2.68 4.39 -16.35
CA LEU A 78 -3.89 5.21 -16.30
C LEU A 78 -3.58 6.63 -15.82
N LEU A 79 -2.78 6.81 -14.76
CA LEU A 79 -2.37 8.12 -14.27
C LEU A 79 -1.61 8.93 -15.32
N GLY A 80 -0.80 8.27 -16.15
CA GLY A 80 -0.02 8.96 -17.18
C GLY A 80 -0.81 9.32 -18.43
N HIS A 81 -1.93 8.67 -18.71
CA HIS A 81 -2.58 8.69 -20.04
C HIS A 81 -4.10 8.96 -20.00
N THR A 82 -4.65 9.28 -18.83
CA THR A 82 -6.08 9.57 -18.67
C THR A 82 -6.30 10.70 -17.66
N ASP A 83 -7.49 11.31 -17.68
CA ASP A 83 -7.93 12.30 -16.69
C ASP A 83 -8.78 11.67 -15.58
N LEU A 84 -8.60 10.37 -15.32
CA LEU A 84 -9.33 9.66 -14.27
C LEU A 84 -8.92 10.16 -12.88
N ASP A 85 -9.90 10.26 -11.98
CA ASP A 85 -9.61 10.52 -10.57
C ASP A 85 -9.00 9.28 -9.87
N ALA A 86 -8.48 9.48 -8.66
CA ALA A 86 -7.81 8.42 -7.91
C ALA A 86 -8.73 7.21 -7.63
N GLU A 87 -10.03 7.43 -7.41
CA GLU A 87 -11.00 6.36 -7.17
C GLU A 87 -11.20 5.51 -8.44
N ALA A 88 -11.36 6.17 -9.59
CA ALA A 88 -11.52 5.51 -10.87
C ALA A 88 -10.24 4.79 -11.31
N VAL A 89 -9.06 5.37 -11.09
CA VAL A 89 -7.77 4.71 -11.34
C VAL A 89 -7.64 3.45 -10.49
N ALA A 90 -7.90 3.54 -9.18
CA ALA A 90 -7.81 2.39 -8.27
C ALA A 90 -8.79 1.27 -8.69
N ARG A 91 -10.02 1.64 -9.06
CA ARG A 91 -11.04 0.69 -9.54
C ARG A 91 -10.58 -0.03 -10.80
N ALA A 92 -10.24 0.72 -11.84
CA ALA A 92 -9.86 0.17 -13.14
C ALA A 92 -8.58 -0.69 -13.05
N ALA A 93 -7.61 -0.27 -12.24
CA ALA A 93 -6.40 -1.05 -12.00
C ALA A 93 -6.69 -2.41 -11.34
N MET A 94 -7.58 -2.42 -10.34
CA MET A 94 -8.00 -3.66 -9.67
C MET A 94 -8.84 -4.56 -10.58
N GLU A 95 -9.70 -4.00 -11.43
CA GLU A 95 -10.45 -4.76 -12.44
C GLU A 95 -9.51 -5.44 -13.45
N ILE A 96 -8.48 -4.72 -13.93
CA ILE A 96 -7.43 -5.28 -14.79
C ILE A 96 -6.68 -6.40 -14.04
N ALA A 97 -6.29 -6.18 -12.79
CA ALA A 97 -5.64 -7.22 -11.99
C ALA A 97 -6.51 -8.46 -11.80
N ALA A 98 -7.82 -8.30 -11.56
CA ALA A 98 -8.79 -9.39 -11.44
C ALA A 98 -8.99 -10.18 -12.75
N SER A 99 -8.78 -9.54 -13.91
CA SER A 99 -8.86 -10.20 -15.21
C SER A 99 -7.61 -11.04 -15.56
N ILE A 100 -6.48 -10.78 -14.91
CA ILE A 100 -5.18 -11.40 -15.22
C ILE A 100 -4.74 -12.39 -14.12
N CYS A 101 -4.86 -11.98 -12.85
CA CYS A 101 -4.37 -12.75 -11.72
C CYS A 101 -5.43 -13.71 -11.21
N VAL A 102 -5.17 -15.02 -11.29
CA VAL A 102 -6.07 -16.09 -10.82
C VAL A 102 -6.41 -16.01 -9.32
N TYR A 103 -5.65 -15.25 -8.54
CA TYR A 103 -5.86 -15.03 -7.10
C TYR A 103 -6.53 -13.69 -6.78
N THR A 104 -6.92 -12.91 -7.78
CA THR A 104 -7.62 -11.62 -7.62
C THR A 104 -8.99 -11.73 -8.28
N ASN A 105 -10.05 -11.26 -7.64
CA ASN A 105 -11.42 -11.34 -8.16
C ASN A 105 -12.05 -9.95 -8.30
N HIS A 106 -13.27 -9.91 -8.82
CA HIS A 106 -13.99 -8.67 -9.15
C HIS A 106 -14.78 -8.09 -7.96
N ASN A 107 -14.66 -8.67 -6.76
CA ASN A 107 -15.30 -8.14 -5.56
C ASN A 107 -14.39 -7.05 -4.96
N ILE A 108 -14.48 -5.85 -5.53
CA ILE A 108 -13.58 -4.72 -5.24
C ILE A 108 -14.27 -3.74 -4.29
N VAL A 109 -13.63 -3.48 -3.15
CA VAL A 109 -14.00 -2.42 -2.20
C VAL A 109 -13.00 -1.28 -2.36
N ILE A 110 -13.50 -0.04 -2.38
CA ILE A 110 -12.65 1.16 -2.47
C ILE A 110 -12.97 2.06 -1.28
N GLU A 111 -11.92 2.47 -0.60
CA GLU A 111 -11.94 3.40 0.53
C GLU A 111 -11.23 4.70 0.12
N LYS A 112 -11.69 5.83 0.65
CA LYS A 112 -11.11 7.17 0.38
C LYS A 112 -11.07 8.03 1.64
N ILE A 113 -10.14 8.99 1.64
CA ILE A 113 -9.81 9.89 2.77
C ILE A 113 -10.39 11.30 2.55
#